data_AF-W4V629-F1
#
_entry.id   AF-W4V629-F1
#
_cell.length_a   1.000
_cell.length_b   1.000
_cell.length_c   1.000
_cell.angle_alpha   90.00
_cell.angle_beta   90.00
_cell.angle_gamma   90.00
#
_symmetry.space_group_name_H-M   'P 1'
#
loop_
_entity.id
_entity.type
_entity.pdbx_description
1 polymer ?
#
loop_
_entity_poly.entity_id
_entity_poly.type
_entity_poly.pdbx_seq_one_letter_code
_entity_poly.pdbx_strand_id
1 'polypeptide(L)' 'MRFSTKGRYGLRAMIDLAVYSNGEHVTLASIAERQGISTNYLEQVFSTLENRAG' A
#
# COMPACT_ATOMS: atom_id res chain seq x y z
N MET A 1 6.69 -0.02 20.58
CA MET A 1 5.38 -0.13 19.91
C MET A 1 5.40 -1.30 18.93
N ARG A 2 4.42 -2.22 18.96
CA ARG A 2 4.30 -3.35 18.02
C ARG A 2 3.37 -2.95 16.86
N PHE A 3 3.94 -2.58 15.71
CA PHE A 3 3.17 -2.47 14.47
C PHE A 3 3.11 -3.84 13.79
N SER A 4 1.92 -4.22 13.29
CA SER A 4 1.79 -5.43 12.48
C SER A 4 2.55 -5.25 11.17
N THR A 5 3.00 -6.35 10.57
CA THR A 5 3.67 -6.33 9.26
C THR A 5 2.77 -5.67 8.22
N LYS A 6 1.47 -6.02 8.20
CA LYS A 6 0.48 -5.37 7.33
C LYS A 6 0.37 -3.86 7.55
N GLY A 7 0.38 -3.40 8.81
CA GLY A 7 0.35 -1.96 9.12
C GLY A 7 1.59 -1.22 8.61
N ARG A 8 2.78 -1.83 8.73
CA ARG A 8 4.02 -1.27 8.20
C ARG A 8 3.97 -1.15 6.67
N TYR A 9 3.53 -2.20 5.98
CA TYR A 9 3.44 -2.20 4.51
C TYR A 9 2.33 -1.28 4.00
N GLY A 10 1.20 -1.18 4.72
CA GLY A 10 0.14 -0.23 4.39
C GLY A 10 0.63 1.22 4.46
N LEU A 11 1.34 1.58 5.53
CA LEU A 11 1.92 2.92 5.64
C LEU A 11 2.94 3.21 4.53
N ARG A 12 3.84 2.26 4.23
CA ARG A 12 4.79 2.41 3.11
C ARG A 12 4.08 2.63 1.77
N ALA A 13 3.04 1.85 1.51
CA ALA A 13 2.28 1.97 0.26
C ALA A 13 1.52 3.30 0.15
N MET A 14 1.00 3.83 1.26
CA MET A 14 0.35 5.16 1.27
C MET A 14 1.34 6.29 1.04
N ILE A 15 2.56 6.19 1.58
CA ILE A 15 3.64 7.15 1.30
C ILE A 15 4.05 7.07 -0.17
N ASP A 16 4.22 5.87 -0.69
CA ASP A 16 4.55 5.64 -2.10
C ASP A 16 3.47 6.24 -3.02
N LEU A 17 2.18 5.99 -2.73
CA LEU A 17 1.07 6.61 -3.45
C LEU A 17 1.14 8.14 -3.42
N ALA A 18 1.43 8.75 -2.27
CA ALA A 18 1.53 10.20 -2.15
C ALA A 18 2.70 10.80 -2.95
N VAL A 19 3.81 10.07 -3.08
CA VAL A 19 5.00 10.51 -3.85
C VAL A 19 4.78 10.34 -5.36
N TYR A 20 4.13 9.25 -5.79
CA TYR A 20 4.08 8.88 -7.20
C TYR A 20 2.74 9.18 -7.90
N SER A 21 1.67 9.54 -7.18
CA SER A 21 0.39 9.83 -7.82
C SER A 21 0.48 11.02 -8.76
N ASN A 22 1.09 12.14 -8.36
CA ASN A 22 1.16 13.37 -9.18
C ASN A 22 -0.21 13.79 -9.78
N GLY A 23 -1.33 13.43 -9.14
CA GLY A 23 -2.69 13.67 -9.67
C GLY A 23 -3.21 12.60 -10.63
N GLU A 24 -2.43 11.56 -10.90
CA GLU A 24 -2.75 10.41 -11.71
C GLU A 24 -2.94 9.13 -10.88
N HIS A 25 -3.50 8.11 -11.52
CA HIS A 25 -3.73 6.80 -10.92
C HIS A 25 -2.41 6.04 -10.80
N VAL A 26 -2.14 5.52 -9.61
CA VAL A 26 -1.02 4.61 -9.36
C VAL A 26 -1.54 3.19 -9.22
N THR A 27 -1.01 2.28 -10.02
CA THR A 27 -1.41 0.86 -9.95
C THR A 27 -0.76 0.18 -8.74
N LEU A 28 -1.48 -0.76 -8.12
CA LEU A 28 -0.92 -1.59 -7.04
C LEU A 28 0.32 -2.37 -7.51
N ALA A 29 0.35 -2.82 -8.78
CA ALA A 29 1.51 -3.48 -9.35
C ALA A 29 2.77 -2.59 -9.32
N SER A 30 2.64 -1.31 -9.66
CA SER A 30 3.78 -0.38 -9.63
C SER A 30 4.29 -0.11 -8.21
N ILE A 31 3.39 -0.05 -7.23
CA ILE A 31 3.75 0.09 -5.81
C ILE A 31 4.44 -1.20 -5.33
N ALA A 32 3.90 -2.36 -5.68
CA ALA A 32 4.46 -3.65 -5.30
C ALA A 32 5.89 -3.84 -5.84
N GLU A 33 6.13 -3.45 -7.09
CA GLU A 33 7.45 -3.43 -7.72
C GLU A 33 8.43 -2.53 -6.95
N ARG A 34 8.06 -1.26 -6.69
CA ARG A 34 8.91 -0.31 -5.95
C ARG A 34 9.21 -0.76 -4.52
N GLN A 35 8.26 -1.44 -3.88
CA GLN A 35 8.36 -1.89 -2.49
C GLN A 35 8.96 -3.30 -2.35
N GLY A 36 9.24 -4.00 -3.46
CA GLY A 36 9.83 -5.34 -3.45
C GLY A 36 8.94 -6.41 -2.81
N ILE A 37 7.63 -6.32 -3.01
CA ILE A 37 6.62 -7.25 -2.48
C ILE A 37 5.70 -7.75 -3.60
N SER A 38 4.95 -8.82 -3.35
CA SER A 38 3.97 -9.29 -4.33
C SER A 38 2.74 -8.39 -4.37
N THR A 39 2.16 -8.21 -5.56
CA THR A 39 0.90 -7.47 -5.75
C THR A 39 -0.23 -8.07 -4.90
N ASN A 40 -0.35 -9.40 -4.85
CA ASN A 40 -1.36 -10.08 -4.01
C ASN A 40 -1.21 -9.76 -2.53
N TYR A 41 0.03 -9.63 -2.02
CA TYR A 41 0.24 -9.24 -0.63
C TYR A 41 -0.18 -7.79 -0.38
N LEU A 42 0.11 -6.91 -1.35
CA LEU A 42 -0.29 -5.52 -1.28
C LEU A 42 -1.82 -5.34 -1.35
N GLU A 43 -2.51 -6.12 -2.19
CA GLU A 43 -3.98 -6.17 -2.23
C GLU A 43 -4.55 -6.51 -0.86
N GLN A 44 -4.05 -7.57 -0.21
CA GLN A 44 -4.47 -7.94 1.15
C GLN A 44 -4.22 -6.85 2.19
N VAL A 45 -3.16 -6.04 2.00
CA VAL A 45 -2.87 -4.89 2.85
C VAL A 45 -3.90 -3.78 2.60
N PHE A 46 -4.19 -3.44 1.35
CA PHE A 46 -5.19 -2.42 1.00
C PHE A 46 -6.61 -2.81 1.40
N SER A 47 -7.00 -4.08 1.29
CA SER A 47 -8.30 -4.56 1.79
C SER A 47 -8.47 -4.32 3.29
N THR A 48 -7.38 -4.28 4.07
CA THR A 48 -7.46 -3.93 5.50
C THR A 48 -7.56 -2.42 5.78
N LEU A 49 -7.19 -1.57 4.81
CA LEU A 49 -7.33 -0.11 4.88
C LEU A 49 -8.74 0.33 4.45
N GLU A 50 -9.27 -0.22 3.35
CA GLU A 50 -10.64 0.09 2.87
C GLU A 50 -11.71 -0.24 3.92
N ASN A 51 -11.58 -1.38 4.60
CA ASN A 51 -12.52 -1.79 5.66
C ASN A 51 -12.54 -0.88 6.90
N ARG A 52 -11.65 0.11 6.99
CA ARG A 52 -11.59 1.08 8.10
C ARG A 52 -11.97 2.51 7.68
N ALA A 53 -12.13 2.75 6.38
CA ALA A 53 -12.49 4.05 5.83
C ALA A 53 -14.01 4.21 5.61
N GLY A 54 -14.80 3.17 5.89
CA GLY A 54 -16.27 3.18 5.91
C GLY A 54 -16.84 3.33 7.30
#